data_AF-A0A4R6KLG2-F1
#
_entry.id   AF-A0A4R6KLG2-F1
#
_cell.length_a   1.000
_cell.length_b   1.000
_cell.length_c   1.000
_cell.angle_alpha   90.00
_cell.angle_beta   90.00
_cell.angle_gamma   90.00
#
_symmetry.space_group_name_H-M   'P 1'
#
loop_
_entity.id
_entity.type
_entity.pdbx_description
1 polymer ?
#
loop_
_entity_poly.entity_id
_entity_poly.type
_entity_poly.pdbx_seq_one_letter_code
_entity_poly.pdbx_strand_id
1 'polypeptide(L)'
;MIDDLAKLADDVTAARRAVSELRGHADSADGLVTVTVDGDGRLIDLELDARIYRNADSVALAEQIKQTFDQAIEDATRQAIRLMRATILPRAGATTDLVLDPVLEQIRLRAERTS
;
A
#
# COMPACT_ATOMS: atom_id res chain seq x y z
N MET A 1 10.99 -23.43 19.06
CA MET A 1 10.83 -22.11 19.71
C MET A 1 11.70 -21.03 19.06
N ILE A 2 13.03 -21.20 18.92
CA ILE A 2 13.86 -20.26 18.13
C ILE A 2 13.57 -20.39 16.63
N ASP A 3 13.39 -21.62 16.12
CA ASP A 3 13.11 -21.87 14.70
C ASP A 3 11.76 -21.30 14.22
N ASP A 4 10.74 -21.33 15.09
CA ASP A 4 9.42 -20.76 14.78
C ASP A 4 9.46 -19.23 14.68
N LEU A 5 10.29 -18.59 15.51
CA LEU A 5 10.49 -17.13 15.49
C LEU A 5 11.28 -16.69 14.25
N ALA A 6 12.31 -17.45 13.88
CA ALA A 6 13.08 -17.19 12.66
C ALA A 6 12.20 -17.29 11.41
N LYS A 7 11.38 -18.34 11.32
CA LYS A 7 10.46 -18.55 10.21
C LYS A 7 9.40 -17.43 10.09
N LEU A 8 8.87 -16.97 11.22
CA LEU A 8 7.93 -15.85 11.23
C LEU A 8 8.59 -14.55 10.75
N ALA A 9 9.83 -14.28 11.15
CA ALA A 9 10.57 -13.10 10.71
C ALA A 9 10.83 -13.12 9.18
N ASP A 10 11.14 -14.29 8.63
CA ASP A 10 11.30 -14.49 7.19
C ASP A 10 9.98 -14.26 6.44
N ASP A 11 8.87 -14.83 6.93
CA ASP A 11 7.54 -14.65 6.34
C ASP A 11 7.11 -13.17 6.33
N VAL A 12 7.36 -12.44 7.42
CA VAL A 12 7.09 -10.99 7.50
C VAL A 12 7.97 -10.20 6.54
N THR A 13 9.25 -10.55 6.43
CA THR A 13 10.18 -9.87 5.51
C THR A 13 9.78 -10.10 4.06
N ALA A 14 9.40 -11.33 3.71
CA ALA A 14 8.91 -11.68 2.38
C ALA A 14 7.60 -10.94 2.05
N ALA A 15 6.66 -10.88 2.99
CA ALA A 15 5.41 -10.13 2.82
C ALA A 15 5.67 -8.63 2.61
N ARG A 16 6.55 -8.03 3.42
CA ARG A 16 6.93 -6.61 3.28
C ARG A 16 7.54 -6.32 1.91
N ARG A 17 8.44 -7.19 1.44
CA ARG A 17 9.05 -7.05 0.11
C ARG A 17 7.99 -7.13 -0.99
N ALA A 18 7.11 -8.11 -0.91
CA ALA A 18 6.04 -8.29 -1.89
C ALA A 18 5.09 -7.07 -1.94
N VAL A 19 4.82 -6.43 -0.79
CA VAL A 19 4.08 -5.15 -0.76
C VAL A 19 4.87 -4.04 -1.44
N SER A 20 6.15 -3.86 -1.14
CA SER A 20 6.96 -2.79 -1.76
C SER A 20 7.11 -2.91 -3.28
N GLU A 21 6.97 -4.11 -3.83
CA GLU A 21 7.01 -4.36 -5.27
C GLU A 21 5.69 -4.03 -5.98
N LEU A 22 4.59 -3.83 -5.24
CA LEU A 22 3.30 -3.39 -5.80
C LEU A 22 3.40 -2.02 -6.44
N ARG A 23 2.52 -1.79 -7.41
CA ARG A 23 2.46 -0.56 -8.20
C ARG A 23 1.03 -0.06 -8.21
N GLY A 24 0.76 0.99 -7.44
CA GLY A 24 -0.50 1.73 -7.54
C GLY A 24 -0.44 2.70 -8.71
N HIS A 25 -1.53 2.79 -9.45
CA HIS A 25 -1.60 3.63 -10.65
C HIS A 25 -2.91 4.41 -10.69
N ALA A 26 -2.83 5.66 -11.13
CA ALA A 26 -4.00 6.48 -11.39
C ALA A 26 -3.74 7.50 -12.51
N ASP A 27 -4.80 7.78 -13.25
CA ASP A 27 -4.87 8.85 -14.25
C ASP A 27 -5.80 9.95 -13.75
N SER A 28 -5.46 11.19 -14.05
CA SER A 28 -6.36 12.31 -13.85
C SER A 28 -7.60 12.19 -14.73
N ALA A 29 -8.70 12.83 -14.32
CA ALA A 29 -9.98 12.72 -15.03
C ALA A 29 -9.95 13.17 -16.51
N ASP A 30 -9.00 14.04 -16.88
CA ASP A 30 -8.78 14.52 -18.24
C ASP A 30 -7.66 13.77 -19.00
N GLY A 31 -7.03 12.78 -18.35
CA GLY A 31 -5.93 11.98 -18.90
C GLY A 31 -4.68 12.80 -19.22
N LEU A 32 -4.42 13.87 -18.47
CA LEU A 32 -3.22 14.70 -18.64
C LEU A 32 -2.12 14.41 -17.62
N VAL A 33 -2.47 13.80 -16.49
CA VAL A 33 -1.54 13.42 -15.42
C VAL A 33 -1.70 11.94 -15.16
N THR A 34 -0.59 11.23 -15.13
CA THR A 34 -0.54 9.83 -14.73
C THR A 34 0.46 9.68 -13.60
N VAL A 35 0.04 9.05 -12.51
CA VAL A 35 0.86 8.85 -11.32
C VAL A 35 1.02 7.38 -11.02
N THR A 36 2.27 6.97 -10.76
CA THR A 36 2.57 5.64 -10.26
C THR A 36 3.29 5.73 -8.91
N VAL A 37 2.81 4.95 -7.94
CA VAL A 37 3.42 4.81 -6.61
C VAL A 37 3.81 3.37 -6.33
N ASP A 38 4.80 3.17 -5.46
CA ASP A 38 5.09 1.86 -4.89
C ASP A 38 4.08 1.47 -3.79
N GLY A 39 4.16 0.23 -3.28
CA GLY A 39 3.29 -0.22 -2.20
C GLY A 39 3.54 0.43 -0.84
N ASP A 40 4.62 1.20 -0.68
CA ASP A 40 4.87 2.07 0.49
C ASP A 40 4.26 3.47 0.30
N GLY A 41 3.64 3.76 -0.85
CA GLY A 41 3.07 5.05 -1.21
C GLY A 41 4.10 6.09 -1.68
N ARG A 42 5.33 5.66 -2.04
CA ARG A 42 6.33 6.56 -2.61
C ARG A 42 6.05 6.78 -4.09
N LEU A 43 6.16 8.03 -4.54
CA LEU A 43 6.12 8.37 -5.95
C LEU A 43 7.31 7.75 -6.67
N ILE A 44 7.03 6.95 -7.69
CA ILE A 44 8.07 6.32 -8.53
C ILE A 44 8.00 6.78 -9.98
N ASP A 45 6.84 7.26 -10.42
CA ASP A 45 6.67 7.84 -11.75
C ASP A 45 5.57 8.90 -11.78
N LEU A 46 5.79 9.93 -12.59
CA LEU A 46 4.85 11.01 -12.85
C LEU A 46 4.96 11.40 -14.33
N GLU A 47 3.93 11.11 -15.10
CA GLU A 47 3.84 11.51 -16.50
C GLU A 47 2.88 12.70 -16.64
N LEU A 48 3.30 13.70 -17.41
CA LEU A 48 2.49 14.86 -17.75
C LEU A 48 2.37 14.94 -19.27
N ASP A 49 1.15 14.89 -19.78
CA ASP A 49 0.89 15.08 -21.21
C ASP A 49 1.18 16.54 -21.62
N ALA A 50 1.86 16.73 -22.75
CA ALA A 50 2.25 18.06 -23.24
C ALA A 50 1.07 19.03 -23.44
N ARG A 51 -0.16 18.53 -23.59
CA ARG A 51 -1.40 19.33 -23.64
C ARG A 51 -1.60 20.19 -22.38
N ILE A 52 -1.04 19.77 -21.24
CA ILE A 52 -1.12 20.48 -19.96
C ILE A 52 -0.52 21.89 -20.02
N TYR A 53 0.47 22.10 -20.87
CA TYR A 53 1.13 23.40 -21.03
C TYR A 53 0.37 24.38 -21.93
N ARG A 54 -0.70 23.93 -22.60
CA ARG A 54 -1.51 24.80 -23.48
C ARG A 54 -2.37 25.78 -22.70
N ASN A 55 -2.73 25.45 -21.46
CA ASN A 55 -3.49 26.30 -20.56
C ASN A 55 -2.77 26.30 -19.21
N ALA A 56 -1.91 27.30 -18.99
CA ALA A 56 -0.99 27.32 -17.86
C ALA A 56 -1.69 27.82 -16.58
N ASP A 57 -2.58 27.00 -16.02
CA ASP A 57 -3.08 27.17 -14.65
C ASP A 57 -2.31 26.24 -13.70
N SER A 58 -1.27 26.78 -13.08
CA SER A 58 -0.40 26.02 -12.17
C SER A 58 -1.10 25.59 -10.89
N VAL A 59 -2.14 26.32 -10.46
CA VAL A 59 -2.87 26.01 -9.22
C VAL A 59 -3.76 24.80 -9.45
N ALA A 60 -4.55 24.84 -10.52
CA ALA A 60 -5.39 23.71 -10.92
C ALA A 60 -4.55 22.45 -11.19
N LEU A 61 -3.39 22.61 -11.82
CA LEU A 61 -2.46 21.50 -12.06
C LEU A 61 -1.95 20.86 -10.77
N ALA A 62 -1.53 21.67 -9.80
CA ALA A 62 -1.03 21.15 -8.52
C ALA A 62 -2.11 20.37 -7.76
N GLU A 63 -3.35 20.87 -7.75
CA GLU A 63 -4.49 20.18 -7.14
C GLU A 63 -4.79 18.85 -7.84
N GLN A 64 -4.74 18.84 -9.17
CA GLN A 64 -4.99 17.65 -9.97
C GLN A 64 -3.92 16.57 -9.77
N ILE A 65 -2.63 16.96 -9.73
CA ILE A 65 -1.54 16.03 -9.42
C ILE A 65 -1.75 15.43 -8.03
N LYS A 66 -2.08 16.26 -7.03
CA LYS A 66 -2.33 15.79 -5.66
C LYS A 66 -3.48 14.77 -5.63
N GLN A 67 -4.60 15.10 -6.28
CA GLN A 67 -5.76 14.21 -6.34
C GLN A 67 -5.42 12.88 -7.02
N THR A 68 -4.67 12.92 -8.12
CA THR A 68 -4.25 11.72 -8.86
C THR A 68 -3.28 10.87 -8.05
N PHE A 69 -2.39 11.52 -7.29
CA PHE A 69 -1.49 10.84 -6.35
C PHE A 69 -2.24 10.12 -5.23
N ASP A 70 -3.23 10.78 -4.62
CA ASP A 70 -4.07 10.17 -3.58
C ASP A 70 -4.80 8.92 -4.13
N GLN A 71 -5.29 8.98 -5.37
CA GLN A 71 -5.92 7.84 -6.07
C GLN A 71 -4.93 6.69 -6.33
N ALA A 72 -3.68 7.00 -6.69
CA ALA A 72 -2.65 5.99 -6.88
C ALA A 72 -2.31 5.27 -5.56
N ILE A 73 -2.29 6.00 -4.43
CA ILE A 73 -2.15 5.42 -3.08
C ILE A 73 -3.32 4.51 -2.74
N GLU A 74 -4.55 4.93 -3.03
CA GLU A 74 -5.74 4.10 -2.81
C GLU A 74 -5.66 2.79 -3.62
N ASP A 75 -5.18 2.87 -4.86
CA ASP A 75 -4.99 1.71 -5.71
C ASP A 75 -3.90 0.77 -5.15
N ALA A 76 -2.73 1.29 -4.77
CA ALA A 76 -1.67 0.51 -4.11
C ALA A 76 -2.18 -0.16 -2.83
N THR A 77 -2.95 0.56 -2.01
CA THR A 77 -3.53 0.05 -0.76
C THR A 77 -4.49 -1.10 -1.03
N ARG A 78 -5.37 -0.95 -2.03
CA ARG A 78 -6.29 -2.04 -2.44
C ARG A 78 -5.53 -3.26 -2.93
N GLN A 79 -4.45 -3.08 -3.69
CA GLN A 79 -3.59 -4.17 -4.13
C GLN A 79 -2.90 -4.87 -2.94
N ALA A 80 -2.37 -4.11 -1.99
CA ALA A 80 -1.71 -4.63 -0.81
C ALA A 80 -2.67 -5.45 0.06
N ILE A 81 -3.89 -4.96 0.27
CA ILE A 81 -4.94 -5.71 0.99
C ILE A 81 -5.27 -7.02 0.27
N ARG A 82 -5.39 -7.01 -1.07
CA ARG A 82 -5.63 -8.25 -1.85
C ARG A 82 -4.49 -9.24 -1.71
N LEU A 83 -3.25 -8.78 -1.81
CA LEU A 83 -2.05 -9.61 -1.64
C LEU A 83 -1.97 -10.21 -0.23
N MET A 84 -2.19 -9.41 0.81
CA MET A 84 -2.20 -9.87 2.19
C MET A 84 -3.31 -10.90 2.44
N ARG A 85 -4.52 -10.69 1.90
CA ARG A 85 -5.60 -11.68 1.96
C ARG A 85 -5.24 -12.99 1.25
N ALA A 86 -4.56 -12.94 0.10
CA ALA A 86 -4.14 -14.16 -0.60
C ALA A 86 -3.03 -14.93 0.12
N THR A 87 -2.13 -14.25 0.83
CA THR A 87 -0.94 -14.85 1.44
C THR A 87 -1.17 -15.28 2.90
N ILE A 88 -1.89 -14.48 3.69
CA ILE A 88 -2.08 -14.69 5.14
C ILE A 88 -3.38 -15.46 5.42
N LEU A 89 -4.46 -15.18 4.68
CA LEU A 89 -5.78 -15.75 4.92
C LEU A 89 -6.00 -17.24 4.53
N PRO A 90 -5.18 -17.93 3.69
CA PRO A 90 -5.37 -19.38 3.53
C PRO A 90 -5.09 -20.17 4.82
N ARG A 91 -4.49 -19.55 5.84
CA ARG A 91 -4.25 -20.14 7.18
C ARG A 91 -5.15 -19.60 8.28
N ALA A 92 -5.91 -18.53 8.05
CA ALA A 92 -6.79 -17.91 9.03
C ALA A 92 -8.22 -17.94 8.49
N GLY A 93 -9.10 -18.70 9.15
CA GLY A 93 -10.51 -18.79 8.80
C GLY A 93 -11.17 -17.42 8.64
N ALA A 94 -12.11 -17.34 7.71
CA ALA A 94 -12.77 -16.15 7.20
C ALA A 94 -13.40 -15.24 8.27
N THR A 95 -12.62 -14.41 8.97
CA THR A 95 -13.10 -13.22 9.68
C THR A 95 -11.92 -12.40 10.16
N THR A 96 -11.33 -11.57 9.31
CA THR A 96 -10.56 -10.43 9.83
C THR A 96 -10.53 -9.32 8.81
N ASP A 97 -11.26 -8.25 9.13
CA ASP A 97 -10.98 -6.93 8.61
C ASP A 97 -9.52 -6.62 8.96
N LEU A 98 -8.69 -6.39 7.95
CA LEU A 98 -7.29 -6.04 8.12
C LEU A 98 -7.19 -4.60 8.60
N VAL A 99 -7.57 -4.38 9.86
CA VAL A 99 -6.98 -3.35 10.70
C VAL A 99 -5.98 -4.11 11.56
N LEU A 100 -4.73 -3.66 11.64
CA LEU A 100 -3.61 -4.40 12.26
C LEU A 100 -3.78 -4.62 13.79
N ASP A 101 -4.89 -4.15 14.36
CA ASP A 101 -5.23 -4.20 15.78
C ASP A 101 -5.23 -5.62 16.39
N PRO A 102 -5.75 -6.68 15.75
CA PRO A 102 -5.73 -8.01 16.34
C PRO A 102 -4.32 -8.57 16.52
N VAL A 103 -3.40 -8.23 15.61
CA VAL A 103 -2.00 -8.66 15.70
C VAL A 103 -1.30 -7.90 16.83
N LEU A 104 -1.57 -6.60 16.98
CA LEU A 104 -1.03 -5.78 18.06
C LEU A 104 -1.55 -6.22 19.44
N GLU A 105 -2.83 -6.56 19.52
CA GLU A 105 -3.45 -7.06 20.75
C GLU A 105 -2.88 -8.42 21.17
N GLN A 106 -2.59 -9.31 20.22
CA GLN A 106 -1.94 -10.59 20.50
C GLN A 106 -0.51 -10.45 21.04
N ILE A 107 0.22 -9.42 20.60
CA ILE A 107 1.56 -9.10 21.13
C ILE A 107 1.46 -8.57 22.56
N ARG A 108 0.50 -7.67 22.82
CA ARG A 108 0.25 -7.09 24.14
C ARG A 108 -0.10 -8.15 25.19
N LEU A 109 -1.03 -9.04 24.85
CA LEU A 109 -1.49 -10.11 25.76
C LEU A 109 -0.39 -11.12 26.11
N ARG A 110 0.65 -11.28 25.28
CA ARG A 110 1.79 -12.15 25.57
C ARG A 110 2.88 -11.46 26.39
N ALA A 111 3.08 -10.15 26.20
CA ALA A 111 3.99 -9.36 27.03
C ALA A 111 3.55 -9.36 28.50
N GLU A 112 2.24 -9.32 28.75
CA GLU A 112 1.66 -9.30 30.09
C GLU A 112 1.69 -10.66 30.82
N ARG A 113 1.89 -11.78 30.10
CA ARG A 113 1.98 -13.14 30.69
C ARG A 113 3.39 -13.56 31.09
N THR A 114 4.39 -12.75 30.78
CA THR A 114 5.81 -13.05 31.06
C THR A 114 6.37 -12.16 32.18
N SER A 115 5.51 -11.38 32.85
CA SER A 115 5.80 -10.64 34.09
C SER A 115 5.04 -11.24 35.26
#